data_AF-A0A3S1J0W4-F1
#
_entry.id   AF-A0A3S1J0W4-F1
#
_cell.length_a   1.000
_cell.length_b   1.000
_cell.length_c   1.000
_cell.angle_alpha   90.00
_cell.angle_beta   90.00
_cell.angle_gamma   90.00
#
_symmetry.space_group_name_H-M   'P 1'
#
loop_
_entity.id
_entity.type
_entity.pdbx_description
1 polymer ?
#
loop_
_entity_poly.entity_id
_entity_poly.type
_entity_poly.pdbx_seq_one_letter_code
_entity_poly.pdbx_strand_id
1 'polypeptide(L)' 'MNTQEILQVLPNLSLEDHLIIVEAALKLINQERNLSRIEQKRQLQAAAMMAVSDYAPESTLLVFSELDGEDFHDYSM' A
#
# COMPACT_ATOMS: atom_id res chain seq x y z
N MET A 1 -11.82 -31.70 3.11
CA MET A 1 -10.93 -31.70 4.29
C MET A 1 -11.59 -30.89 5.38
N ASN A 2 -11.68 -31.45 6.58
CA ASN A 2 -12.16 -30.78 7.76
C ASN A 2 -11.02 -29.94 8.36
N THR A 3 -11.31 -28.73 8.85
CA THR A 3 -10.34 -27.84 9.52
C THR A 3 -9.58 -28.57 10.64
N GLN A 4 -10.23 -29.50 11.34
CA GLN A 4 -9.59 -30.32 12.38
C GLN A 4 -8.48 -31.22 11.85
N GLU A 5 -8.62 -31.77 10.65
CA GLU A 5 -7.61 -32.63 10.02
C GLU A 5 -6.35 -31.81 9.68
N ILE A 6 -6.52 -30.58 9.19
CA ILE A 6 -5.41 -29.64 8.93
C ILE A 6 -4.65 -29.34 10.22
N LEU A 7 -5.39 -29.02 11.29
CA LEU A 7 -4.80 -28.67 12.58
C LEU A 7 -4.04 -29.83 13.24
N GLN A 8 -4.41 -31.08 12.95
CA GLN A 8 -3.69 -32.26 13.44
C GLN A 8 -2.41 -32.54 12.65
N VAL A 9 -2.38 -32.18 11.36
CA VAL A 9 -1.21 -32.41 10.50
C VAL A 9 -0.17 -31.31 10.69
N LEU A 10 -0.59 -30.07 10.94
CA LEU A 10 0.31 -28.92 11.09
C LEU A 10 1.50 -29.20 12.04
N PRO A 11 1.33 -29.68 13.28
CA PRO A 11 2.47 -29.90 14.19
C PRO A 11 3.54 -30.88 13.70
N ASN A 12 3.21 -31.75 12.74
CA ASN A 12 4.11 -32.78 12.23
C ASN A 12 4.92 -32.32 11.00
N LEU A 13 4.69 -31.10 10.52
CA LEU A 13 5.41 -30.54 9.38
C LEU A 13 6.69 -29.84 9.82
N SER A 14 7.60 -29.63 8.86
CA SER A 14 8.79 -28.83 9.10
C SER A 14 8.44 -27.35 9.25
N LEU A 15 9.33 -26.56 9.85
CA LEU A 15 9.18 -25.11 9.95
C LEU A 15 9.06 -24.46 8.55
N GLU A 16 9.78 -24.98 7.57
CA GLU A 16 9.74 -24.49 6.19
C GLU A 16 8.34 -24.69 5.58
N ASP A 17 7.78 -25.88 5.75
CA ASP A 17 6.43 -26.19 5.30
C ASP A 17 5.37 -25.34 6.02
N HIS A 18 5.56 -25.03 7.31
CA HIS A 18 4.69 -24.09 8.03
C HIS A 18 4.69 -22.72 7.40
N LEU A 19 5.86 -22.18 7.08
CA LEU A 19 5.99 -20.85 6.49
C LEU A 19 5.32 -20.81 5.11
N ILE A 20 5.51 -21.85 4.29
CA ILE A 20 4.85 -21.98 2.98
C ILE A 20 3.32 -22.00 3.13
N ILE A 21 2.80 -22.76 4.09
CA ILE A 21 1.35 -22.85 4.36
C ILE A 21 0.80 -21.52 4.84
N VAL A 22 1.51 -20.84 5.75
CA VAL A 22 1.11 -19.52 6.25
C VAL A 22 1.11 -18.48 5.14
N GLU A 23 2.12 -18.47 4.27
CA GLU A 23 2.19 -17.56 3.13
C GLU A 23 1.04 -17.80 2.14
N ALA A 24 0.77 -19.06 1.81
CA ALA A 24 -0.35 -19.43 0.94
C ALA A 24 -1.71 -19.04 1.54
N ALA A 25 -1.92 -19.29 2.84
CA ALA A 25 -3.14 -18.92 3.54
C ALA A 25 -3.31 -17.40 3.59
N LEU A 26 -2.24 -16.64 3.87
CA LEU A 26 -2.27 -15.18 3.88
C LEU A 26 -2.61 -14.61 2.49
N LYS A 27 -2.06 -15.20 1.42
CA LYS A 27 -2.35 -14.82 0.05
C LYS A 27 -3.84 -15.02 -0.30
N LEU A 28 -4.42 -16.16 0.10
CA LEU A 28 -5.84 -16.43 -0.08
C LEU A 28 -6.70 -15.42 0.68
N ILE A 29 -6.37 -15.16 1.95
CA ILE A 29 -7.06 -14.14 2.75
C ILE A 29 -7.00 -12.77 2.08
N ASN A 30 -5.85 -12.39 1.51
CA ASN A 30 -5.69 -11.12 0.82
C ASN A 30 -6.43 -11.05 -0.52
N GLN A 31 -6.57 -12.18 -1.22
CA GLN A 31 -7.35 -12.26 -2.46
C GLN A 31 -8.86 -12.21 -2.18
N GLU A 32 -9.32 -12.86 -1.11
CA GLU A 32 -10.71 -12.79 -0.65
C GLU A 32 -11.04 -11.43 -0.04
N ARG A 33 -10.06 -10.79 0.62
CA ARG A 33 -10.07 -9.37 0.97
C ARG A 33 -9.83 -8.50 -0.26
N ASN A 34 -10.72 -8.61 -1.26
CA ASN A 34 -11.15 -7.41 -1.97
C ASN A 34 -11.59 -6.43 -0.89
N LEU A 35 -10.66 -5.53 -0.50
CA LEU A 35 -10.73 -4.73 0.70
C LEU A 35 -12.15 -4.24 0.89
N SER A 36 -12.78 -4.60 2.02
CA SER A 36 -14.02 -3.96 2.43
C SER A 36 -13.84 -2.46 2.19
N ARG A 37 -14.84 -1.82 1.58
CA ARG A 37 -14.79 -0.39 1.24
C ARG A 37 -14.32 0.48 2.42
N ILE A 38 -14.55 0.01 3.65
CA ILE A 38 -14.09 0.61 4.90
C ILE A 38 -12.56 0.52 5.04
N GLU A 39 -11.96 -0.64 4.80
CA GLU A 39 -10.52 -0.85 4.90
C GLU A 39 -9.76 -0.13 3.77
N GLN A 40 -10.33 -0.14 2.56
CA GLN A 40 -9.86 0.70 1.43
C GLN A 40 -9.85 2.18 1.81
N LYS A 41 -10.95 2.68 2.38
CA LYS A 41 -11.05 4.08 2.81
C LYS A 41 -10.04 4.41 3.91
N ARG A 42 -9.81 3.48 4.86
CA ARG A 42 -8.81 3.65 5.92
C ARG A 42 -7.38 3.71 5.36
N GLN A 43 -7.05 2.85 4.40
CA GLN A 43 -5.75 2.85 3.73
C GLN A 43 -5.54 4.13 2.90
N LEU A 44 -6.55 4.55 2.14
CA LEU A 44 -6.50 5.80 1.39
C LEU A 44 -6.34 7.02 2.31
N GLN A 45 -7.02 7.03 3.45
CA GLN A 45 -6.87 8.10 4.44
C GLN A 45 -5.45 8.13 5.01
N ALA A 46 -4.88 6.96 5.37
CA ALA A 46 -3.51 6.88 5.86
C ALA A 46 -2.50 7.34 4.81
N ALA A 47 -2.66 6.91 3.56
CA ALA A 47 -1.82 7.33 2.44
C ALA A 47 -1.90 8.86 2.21
N ALA A 48 -3.11 9.42 2.22
CA ALA A 48 -3.30 10.86 2.09
C ALA A 48 -2.64 11.63 3.23
N MET A 49 -2.77 11.17 4.47
CA MET A 49 -2.12 11.81 5.63
C MET A 49 -0.59 11.79 5.54
N MET A 50 0.00 10.72 5.01
CA MET A 50 1.45 10.66 4.77
C MET A 50 1.86 11.60 3.63
N ALA A 51 1.11 11.61 2.53
CA ALA A 51 1.40 12.44 1.37
C ALA A 51 1.32 13.94 1.65
N VAL A 52 0.53 14.40 2.63
CA VAL A 52 0.50 15.82 3.04
C VAL A 52 1.88 16.34 3.40
N SER A 53 2.73 15.52 4.03
CA SER A 53 4.09 15.92 4.39
C SER A 53 4.99 16.17 3.16
N ASP A 54 4.71 15.48 2.05
CA ASP A 54 5.44 15.67 0.79
C ASP A 54 5.11 17.02 0.14
N TYR A 55 4.02 17.69 0.54
CA TYR A 55 3.63 19.03 0.08
C TYR A 55 3.88 20.12 1.13
N ALA A 56 4.68 19.85 2.17
CA ALA A 56 5.08 20.88 3.12
C ALA A 56 5.96 21.95 2.44
N PRO A 57 5.97 23.20 2.94
CA PRO A 57 6.93 24.22 2.49
C PRO A 57 8.37 23.67 2.58
N GLU A 58 9.23 24.00 1.61
CA GLU A 58 10.59 23.47 1.47
C GLU A 58 10.69 21.97 1.07
N SER A 59 9.57 21.31 0.76
CA SER A 59 9.63 19.93 0.25
C SER A 59 10.24 19.90 -1.15
N THR A 60 10.91 18.79 -1.46
CA THR A 60 11.50 18.55 -2.79
C THR A 60 10.47 18.59 -3.92
N LEU A 61 9.19 18.30 -3.65
CA LEU A 61 8.11 18.41 -4.63
C LEU A 61 7.76 19.86 -4.99
N LEU A 62 8.01 20.81 -4.09
CA LEU A 62 7.70 22.23 -4.29
C LEU A 62 8.92 23.07 -4.73
N VAL A 63 10.12 22.49 -4.79
CA VAL A 63 11.37 23.17 -5.22
C VAL A 63 11.26 23.85 -6.59
N PHE A 64 10.46 23.29 -7.51
CA PHE A 64 10.26 23.90 -8.84
C PHE A 64 9.08 24.88 -8.90
N SER A 65 8.26 24.96 -7.85
CA SER A 65 7.13 25.90 -7.80
C SER A 65 7.52 27.32 -7.41
N GLU A 66 8.74 27.48 -6.86
CA GLU A 66 9.35 28.78 -6.54
C GLU A 66 10.25 29.31 -7.65
N LEU A 67 10.47 28.53 -8.72
CA LEU A 67 11.08 29.07 -9.94
C LEU A 67 10.05 29.99 -10.58
N ASP A 68 10.31 31.29 -10.48
CA ASP A 68 9.58 32.35 -11.18
C ASP A 68 9.18 31.86 -12.58
N GLY A 69 7.88 31.84 -12.84
CA GLY A 69 7.33 31.44 -14.13
C GLY A 69 8.08 32.15 -15.23
N GLU A 70 8.51 31.41 -16.25
CA GLU A 70 9.15 31.99 -17.43
C GLU A 70 8.29 33.17 -17.91
N ASP A 71 8.89 34.36 -18.00
CA ASP A 71 8.27 35.53 -18.62
C ASP A 71 7.92 35.13 -20.05
N PHE A 72 6.69 34.69 -20.28
CA PHE A 72 6.17 34.44 -21.61
C PHE A 72 6.06 35.81 -22.29
N HIS A 73 7.10 36.18 -23.02
CA HIS A 73 7.03 37.34 -23.91
C HIS A 73 6.01 37.05 -25.00
N ASP A 74 4.84 37.69 -24.91
CA ASP A 74 3.89 37.79 -26.01
C ASP A 74 4.61 38.49 -27.17
N TYR A 75 5.01 37.72 -28.18
CA TYR A 75 5.44 38.28 -29.46
C TYR A 75 4.21 38.78 -30.20
N SER A 76 3.78 40.00 -29.88
CA SER A 76 2.88 40.74 -30.77
C SER A 76 3.66 41.25 -31.97
N MET A 77 3.56 40.55 -33.10
CA MET A 77 3.87 41.05 -34.45
C MET A 77 2.60 41.61 -35.09
#